data_AF-A0A1Q3EN76-F1
#
_entry.id   AF-A0A1Q3EN76-F1
#
_cell.length_a   1.000
_cell.length_b   1.000
_cell.length_c   1.000
_cell.angle_alpha   90.00
_cell.angle_beta   90.00
_cell.angle_gamma   90.00
#
_symmetry.space_group_name_H-M   'P 1'
#
loop_
_entity.id
_entity.type
_entity.pdbx_description
1 polymer ?
#
loop_
_entity_poly.entity_id
_entity_poly.type
_entity_poly.pdbx_seq_one_letter_code
_entity_poly.pdbx_strand_id
1 'polypeptide(L)'
;MAAPNGESCDATLSVRTCTIQGKGTLHLTVTDTSTIWFEYKDKVKGHYKYRYEAGNLKASDRSGYINFSGPIQVKTHAAYAGTCQNITLAA
;
A
#
# COMPACT_ATOMS: atom_id res chain seq x y z
N MET A 1 -9.74 -16.30 -25.38
CA MET A 1 -10.82 -17.10 -25.98
C MET A 1 -10.92 -16.66 -27.42
N ALA A 2 -10.74 -17.56 -28.38
CA ALA A 2 -10.94 -17.25 -29.79
C ALA A 2 -12.37 -17.66 -30.17
N ALA A 3 -13.14 -16.75 -30.77
CA ALA A 3 -14.47 -17.06 -31.25
C ALA A 3 -14.38 -17.99 -32.48
N PRO A 4 -15.25 -19.02 -32.59
CA PRO A 4 -15.41 -19.77 -33.83
C PRO A 4 -15.76 -18.83 -34.99
N ASN A 5 -15.37 -19.19 -36.22
CA ASN A 5 -15.63 -18.38 -37.41
C ASN A 5 -17.13 -18.05 -37.55
N GLY A 6 -17.50 -16.77 -37.47
CA GLY A 6 -18.88 -16.29 -37.59
C GLY A 6 -19.59 -15.98 -36.26
N GLU A 7 -18.92 -16.21 -35.12
CA GLU A 7 -19.44 -15.90 -33.79
C GLU A 7 -18.77 -14.67 -33.18
N SER A 8 -19.53 -13.87 -32.43
CA SER A 8 -18.99 -12.83 -31.54
C SER A 8 -19.07 -13.34 -30.10
N CYS A 9 -17.98 -13.25 -29.35
CA CYS A 9 -17.94 -13.66 -27.94
C CYS A 9 -17.85 -12.44 -27.02
N ASP A 10 -18.84 -12.29 -26.15
CA ASP A 10 -18.83 -11.32 -25.07
C ASP A 10 -18.21 -11.95 -23.82
N ALA A 11 -17.16 -11.33 -23.30
CA ALA A 11 -16.54 -11.71 -22.03
C ALA A 11 -16.86 -10.66 -20.98
N THR A 12 -17.66 -11.02 -19.98
CA THR A 12 -17.95 -10.13 -18.86
C THR A 12 -16.93 -10.37 -17.75
N LEU A 13 -16.15 -9.35 -17.41
CA LEU A 13 -15.29 -9.32 -16.22
C LEU A 13 -16.01 -8.57 -15.11
N SER A 14 -16.46 -9.30 -14.08
CA SER A 14 -17.02 -8.67 -12.88
C SER A 14 -15.92 -8.49 -11.83
N VAL A 15 -15.61 -7.23 -11.50
CA VAL A 15 -14.69 -6.88 -10.41
C VAL A 15 -15.52 -6.45 -9.20
N ARG A 16 -15.37 -7.16 -8.08
CA ARG A 16 -16.03 -6.79 -6.82
C ARG A 16 -15.02 -6.11 -5.91
N THR A 17 -15.36 -4.92 -5.43
CA THR A 17 -14.58 -4.20 -4.42
C THR A 17 -15.27 -4.36 -3.07
N CYS A 18 -14.55 -4.88 -2.09
CA CYS A 18 -15.06 -5.08 -0.73
C CYS A 18 -14.24 -4.25 0.25
N THR A 19 -14.90 -3.67 1.25
CA THR A 19 -14.21 -3.04 2.39
C THR A 19 -14.20 -4.04 3.54
N ILE A 20 -13.02 -4.45 3.99
CA ILE A 20 -12.85 -5.37 5.12
C ILE A 20 -12.15 -4.67 6.28
N GLN A 21 -12.36 -5.14 7.51
CA GLN A 21 -11.56 -4.68 8.65
C GLN A 21 -10.20 -5.40 8.63
N GLY A 22 -9.13 -4.65 8.52
CA GLY A 22 -7.77 -5.17 8.54
C GLY A 22 -6.95 -4.61 9.68
N LYS A 23 -6.02 -5.42 10.16
CA LYS A 23 -5.02 -5.05 11.17
C LYS A 23 -3.63 -5.33 10.61
N GLY A 24 -2.68 -4.48 10.93
CA GLY A 24 -1.30 -4.65 10.50
C GLY A 24 -0.31 -3.84 11.32
N THR A 25 0.96 -4.11 11.11
CA THR A 25 2.07 -3.40 11.74
C THR A 25 2.98 -2.86 10.64
N LEU A 26 3.24 -1.55 10.65
CA LEU A 26 4.22 -0.90 9.81
C LEU A 26 5.53 -0.77 10.58
N HIS A 27 6.63 -1.26 10.01
CA HIS A 27 7.97 -1.03 10.54
C HIS A 27 8.56 0.20 9.88
N LEU A 28 8.94 1.19 10.69
CA LEU A 28 9.54 2.44 10.24
C LEU A 28 10.97 2.51 10.74
N THR A 29 11.88 3.03 9.91
CA THR A 29 13.26 3.30 10.26
C THR A 29 13.62 4.69 9.79
N VAL A 30 14.01 5.57 10.72
CA VAL A 30 14.48 6.93 10.41
C VAL A 30 15.76 6.82 9.58
N THR A 31 15.92 7.61 8.52
CA THR A 31 17.10 7.53 7.63
C THR A 31 18.38 7.92 8.36
N ASP A 32 19.51 7.37 7.91
CA ASP A 32 20.85 7.72 8.41
C ASP A 32 21.24 9.19 8.14
N THR A 33 20.64 9.81 7.11
CA THR A 33 20.78 11.23 6.77
C THR A 33 19.92 12.17 7.63
N SER A 34 19.10 11.63 8.53
CA SER A 34 18.24 12.46 9.39
C SER A 34 19.01 13.12 10.52
N THR A 35 18.61 14.32 10.89
CA THR A 35 19.17 15.05 12.02
C THR A 35 18.15 15.16 13.16
N ILE A 36 18.57 14.84 14.38
CA ILE A 36 17.81 14.97 15.63
C ILE A 36 18.27 16.23 16.37
N TRP A 37 17.32 17.00 16.87
CA TRP A 37 17.60 18.20 17.67
C TRP A 37 17.11 18.02 19.10
N PHE A 38 17.99 18.30 20.06
CA PHE A 38 17.67 18.30 21.48
C PHE A 38 17.71 19.73 21.98
N GLU A 39 16.62 20.17 22.61
CA GLU A 39 16.52 21.48 23.25
C GLU A 39 16.39 21.28 24.75
N TYR A 40 17.29 21.90 25.50
CA TYR A 40 17.38 21.80 26.95
C TYR A 40 16.91 23.11 27.57
N LYS A 41 16.18 23.01 28.69
CA LYS A 41 15.74 24.19 29.45
C LYS A 41 16.93 24.93 30.08
N ASP A 42 17.94 24.18 30.52
CA ASP A 42 19.19 24.68 31.07
C ASP A 42 20.37 24.36 30.17
N LYS A 43 21.44 25.15 30.25
CA LYS A 43 22.66 24.89 29.45
C LYS A 43 23.29 23.57 29.86
N VAL A 44 23.35 22.65 28.91
CA VAL A 44 24.21 21.45 29.01
C VAL A 44 25.49 21.78 28.26
N LYS A 45 26.67 21.58 28.87
CA LYS A 45 28.00 21.89 28.29
C LYS A 45 28.06 23.24 27.54
N GLY A 46 27.40 24.27 28.07
CA GLY A 46 27.41 25.63 27.52
C GLY A 46 26.36 25.95 26.45
N HIS A 47 25.57 24.98 25.97
CA HIS A 47 24.57 25.18 24.91
C HIS A 47 23.16 24.75 25.35
N TYR A 48 22.15 25.42 24.80
CA TYR A 48 20.73 25.05 24.98
C TYR A 48 20.24 24.06 23.91
N LYS A 49 20.91 24.00 22.76
CA LYS A 49 20.47 23.21 21.61
C LYS A 49 21.62 22.36 21.08
N TYR A 50 21.33 21.09 20.86
CA TYR A 50 22.27 20.10 20.33
C TYR A 50 21.72 19.46 19.08
N ARG A 51 22.62 19.24 18.12
CA ARG A 51 22.37 18.51 16.89
C ARG A 51 23.01 17.13 16.97
N TYR A 52 22.30 16.10 16.54
CA TYR A 52 22.83 14.74 16.43
C TYR A 52 22.41 14.10 15.12
N GLU A 53 23.33 13.41 14.44
CA GLU A 53 23.01 12.69 13.20
C GLU A 53 22.48 11.29 13.53
N ALA A 54 21.32 10.94 12.98
CA ALA A 54 20.66 9.66 13.22
C ALA A 54 21.49 8.48 12.70
N GLY A 55 22.35 8.68 11.70
CA GLY A 55 23.30 7.68 11.21
C GLY A 55 24.29 7.17 12.26
N ASN A 56 24.52 7.93 13.34
CA ASN A 56 25.36 7.51 14.45
C ASN A 56 24.63 6.58 15.45
N LEU A 57 23.32 6.37 15.28
CA LEU A 57 22.53 5.42 16.06
C LEU A 57 22.45 4.07 15.33
N LYS A 58 22.31 2.98 16.08
CA LYS A 58 22.00 1.68 15.50
C LYS A 58 20.64 1.74 14.82
N ALA A 59 20.46 0.96 13.76
CA ALA A 59 19.17 0.87 13.07
C ALA A 59 18.01 0.58 14.04
N SER A 60 18.21 -0.32 15.00
CA SER A 60 17.24 -0.64 16.06
C SER A 60 16.78 0.57 16.88
N ASP A 61 17.70 1.49 17.17
CA ASP A 61 17.45 2.63 18.06
C ASP A 61 16.73 3.76 17.33
N ARG A 62 16.74 3.72 15.98
CA ARG A 62 16.05 4.64 15.08
C ARG A 62 14.87 3.98 14.36
N SER A 63 14.44 2.81 14.83
CA SER A 63 13.31 2.05 14.31
C SER A 63 12.13 2.05 15.28
N GLY A 64 10.92 1.98 14.73
CA GLY A 64 9.68 1.92 15.50
C GLY A 64 8.57 1.24 14.73
N TYR A 65 7.48 0.93 15.45
CA TYR A 65 6.33 0.23 14.88
C TYR A 65 5.06 1.04 15.05
N ILE A 66 4.25 1.08 13.99
CA ILE A 66 2.89 1.61 14.05
C ILE A 66 1.93 0.46 13.79
N ASN A 67 1.10 0.17 14.78
CA ASN A 67 -0.03 -0.74 14.60
C ASN A 67 -1.22 0.06 14.06
N PHE A 68 -1.86 -0.47 13.02
CA PHE A 68 -3.08 0.11 12.48
C PHE A 68 -4.21 -0.91 12.48
N SER A 69 -5.42 -0.42 12.67
CA SER A 69 -6.66 -1.18 12.57
C SER A 69 -7.68 -0.29 11.86
N GLY A 70 -8.27 -0.77 10.77
CA GLY A 70 -9.24 0.01 10.05
C GLY A 70 -9.77 -0.64 8.77
N PRO A 71 -10.64 0.06 8.05
CA PRO A 71 -11.18 -0.42 6.78
C PRO A 71 -10.06 -0.47 5.72
N ILE A 72 -9.82 -1.65 5.17
CA ILE A 72 -8.96 -1.89 4.02
C ILE A 72 -9.85 -2.18 2.82
N GLN A 73 -9.63 -1.45 1.72
CA GLN A 73 -10.28 -1.74 0.45
C GLN A 73 -9.53 -2.85 -0.27
N VAL A 74 -10.22 -3.96 -0.54
CA VAL A 74 -9.67 -5.08 -1.31
C VAL A 74 -10.43 -5.18 -2.62
N LYS A 75 -9.69 -5.18 -3.73
CA LYS A 75 -10.23 -5.47 -5.06
C LYS A 75 -10.09 -6.97 -5.31
N THR A 76 -11.21 -7.68 -5.33
CA THR A 76 -11.27 -9.09 -5.71
C THR A 76 -11.71 -9.22 -7.16
N HIS A 77 -10.86 -9.83 -7.98
CA HIS A 77 -11.17 -10.17 -9.36
C HIS A 77 -11.76 -11.58 -9.39
N ALA A 78 -13.07 -11.73 -9.57
CA ALA A 78 -13.67 -13.05 -9.75
C ALA A 78 -15.05 -12.97 -10.42
N ALA A 79 -15.06 -13.13 -11.75
CA ALA A 79 -15.96 -14.00 -12.52
C ALA A 79 -15.67 -13.77 -14.01
N TYR A 80 -15.38 -14.85 -14.73
CA TYR A 80 -15.31 -14.87 -16.20
C TYR A 80 -16.55 -15.61 -16.71
N ALA A 81 -17.49 -14.87 -17.31
CA ALA A 81 -18.58 -15.45 -18.08
C ALA A 81 -18.36 -15.06 -19.54
N GLY A 82 -18.16 -16.05 -20.40
CA GLY A 82 -18.02 -15.87 -21.84
C GLY A 82 -19.20 -16.50 -22.55
N THR A 83 -19.94 -15.72 -23.34
CA THR A 83 -21.02 -16.22 -24.19
C THR A 83 -20.72 -15.86 -25.63
N CYS A 84 -20.68 -16.85 -26.53
CA CYS A 84 -20.56 -16.63 -27.96
C CYS A 84 -21.95 -16.70 -28.60
N GLN A 85 -22.28 -15.72 -29.44
CA GLN A 85 -23.53 -15.67 -30.18
C GLN A 85 -23.25 -15.68 -31.69
N ASN A 86 -24.07 -16.43 -32.43
CA ASN A 86 -24.05 -16.46 -33.88
C ASN A 86 -24.54 -15.14 -34.45
N ILE A 87 -23.75 -14.53 -35.34
CA ILE A 87 -24.18 -13.34 -36.06
C ILE A 87 -25.16 -13.80 -37.15
N THR A 88 -26.45 -13.68 -36.89
CA THR A 88 -27.46 -13.86 -37.95
C THR A 88 -27.55 -12.55 -38.72
N LEU A 89 -26.87 -12.48 -39.88
CA LEU A 89 -27.05 -11.39 -40.83
C LEU A 89 -28.51 -11.43 -41.31
N ALA A 90 -29.33 -10.50 -40.85
CA ALA A 90 -30.65 -10.27 -41.41
C ALA A 90 -30.46 -9.87 -42.89
N ALA A 91 -31.01 -10.70 -43.78
CA ALA A 91 -31.03 -10.51 -45.22
C ALA A 91 -31.87 -9.29 -45.63
#